data_AF-A0A0M3T989-F1
#
_entry.id   AF-A0A0M3T989-F1
#
_cell.length_a   1.000
_cell.length_b   1.000
_cell.length_c   1.000
_cell.angle_alpha   90.00
_cell.angle_beta   90.00
_cell.angle_gamma   90.00
#
_symmetry.space_group_name_H-M   'P 1'
#
loop_
_entity.id
_entity.type
_entity.pdbx_description
1 polymer ?
#
loop_
_entity_poly.entity_id
_entity_poly.type
_entity_poly.pdbx_seq_one_letter_code
_entity_poly.pdbx_strand_id
1 'polypeptide(L)'
;GVPAKKLGPINAWWITGFDGGEKALIGFTTAFADYILMHSSEEYAPIFALMQEKIYMSKIVVEYLQKNPDASYEDLLNKTQTTVPPAGLNFNCFTEDTLLRHAQFVVEQVESYDEAGDSDEQPIIVTPCMRDLIKLAGVT
;
A
#
# COMPACT_ATOMS: atom_id res chain seq x y z
N GLY A 1 -12.07 -23.60 6.17
CA GLY A 1 -10.70 -23.65 5.63
C GLY A 1 -10.07 -25.00 5.94
N VAL A 2 -9.03 -25.39 5.20
CA VAL A 2 -8.22 -26.59 5.48
C VAL A 2 -7.00 -26.17 6.31
N PRO A 3 -6.82 -26.66 7.55
CA PRO A 3 -5.70 -26.26 8.38
C PRO A 3 -4.39 -26.81 7.80
N ALA A 4 -3.40 -25.94 7.66
CA ALA A 4 -2.10 -26.29 7.10
C ALA A 4 -0.96 -25.60 7.86
N LYS A 5 0.24 -26.16 7.75
CA LYS A 5 1.46 -25.63 8.35
C LYS A 5 2.65 -25.92 7.44
N LYS A 6 3.71 -25.12 7.53
CA LYS A 6 4.93 -25.26 6.70
C LYS A 6 4.65 -25.23 5.19
N LEU A 7 3.76 -24.32 4.75
CA LEU A 7 3.38 -24.15 3.34
C LEU A 7 4.49 -23.53 2.47
N GLY A 8 5.44 -22.83 3.10
CA GLY A 8 6.49 -22.07 2.41
C GLY A 8 7.74 -22.87 2.01
N PRO A 9 8.88 -22.18 1.77
CA PRO A 9 9.14 -20.77 2.08
C PRO A 9 8.33 -19.80 1.20
N ILE A 10 8.17 -18.56 1.69
CA ILE A 10 7.62 -17.46 0.90
C ILE A 10 8.70 -17.02 -0.09
N ASN A 11 8.42 -17.13 -1.39
CA ASN A 11 9.34 -16.70 -2.45
C ASN A 11 9.15 -15.21 -2.75
N ALA A 12 7.91 -14.74 -2.77
CA ALA A 12 7.56 -13.35 -2.98
C ALA A 12 6.30 -12.99 -2.19
N TRP A 13 6.13 -11.70 -1.92
CA TRP A 13 4.90 -11.12 -1.38
C TRP A 13 4.60 -9.82 -2.12
N TRP A 14 3.33 -9.51 -2.31
CA TRP A 14 2.89 -8.33 -3.04
C TRP A 14 1.56 -7.82 -2.51
N ILE A 15 1.26 -6.57 -2.86
CA ILE A 15 -0.01 -5.92 -2.59
C ILE A 15 -0.82 -5.91 -3.89
N THR A 16 -2.12 -6.12 -3.79
CA THR A 16 -3.05 -5.96 -4.90
C THR A 16 -4.38 -5.38 -4.41
N GLY A 17 -5.32 -5.14 -5.33
CA GLY A 17 -6.61 -4.52 -5.04
C GLY A 17 -6.53 -2.99 -4.99
N PHE A 18 -5.82 -2.36 -5.93
CA PHE A 18 -5.86 -0.91 -6.19
C PHE A 18 -7.07 -0.56 -7.09
N ASP A 19 -8.26 -1.00 -6.72
CA ASP A 19 -9.49 -0.93 -7.53
C ASP A 19 -10.53 0.07 -6.99
N GLY A 20 -10.18 0.82 -5.92
CA GLY A 20 -11.11 1.67 -5.19
C GLY A 20 -12.00 0.94 -4.18
N GLY A 21 -11.83 -0.37 -3.99
CA GLY A 21 -12.50 -1.14 -2.95
C GLY A 21 -11.95 -0.86 -1.55
N GLU A 22 -12.67 -1.27 -0.50
CA GLU A 22 -12.31 -0.95 0.89
C GLU A 22 -11.05 -1.66 1.41
N LYS A 23 -10.62 -2.76 0.79
CA LYS A 23 -9.55 -3.61 1.32
C LYS A 23 -8.37 -3.65 0.36
N ALA A 24 -7.18 -3.37 0.90
CA ALA A 24 -5.95 -3.78 0.26
C ALA A 24 -5.75 -5.29 0.50
N LEU A 25 -5.33 -6.00 -0.54
CA LEU A 25 -5.12 -7.43 -0.49
C LEU A 25 -3.61 -7.73 -0.50
N ILE A 26 -3.20 -8.71 0.28
CA ILE A 26 -1.82 -9.19 0.32
C ILE A 26 -1.77 -10.58 -0.30
N GLY A 27 -0.83 -10.79 -1.21
CA GLY A 27 -0.53 -12.09 -1.81
C GLY A 27 0.82 -12.64 -1.35
N PHE A 28 0.92 -13.95 -1.20
CA PHE A 28 2.19 -14.69 -1.05
C PHE A 28 2.35 -15.72 -2.16
N THR A 29 3.53 -15.78 -2.78
CA THR A 29 3.91 -16.78 -3.78
C THR A 29 4.82 -17.77 -3.08
N THR A 30 4.51 -19.05 -3.25
CA THR A 30 5.44 -20.14 -2.96
C THR A 30 5.84 -20.82 -4.27
N ALA A 31 6.69 -21.85 -4.21
CA ALA A 31 6.98 -22.67 -5.39
C ALA A 31 5.76 -23.43 -5.94
N PHE A 32 4.64 -23.46 -5.21
CA PHE A 32 3.49 -24.31 -5.51
C PHE A 32 2.21 -23.53 -5.84
N ALA A 33 1.99 -22.39 -5.19
CA ALA A 33 0.74 -21.63 -5.31
C ALA A 33 0.89 -20.21 -4.78
N ASP A 34 -0.07 -19.37 -5.19
CA ASP A 34 -0.31 -18.04 -4.67
C ASP A 34 -1.45 -18.04 -3.65
N TYR A 35 -1.26 -17.30 -2.56
CA TYR A 35 -2.20 -17.23 -1.44
C TYR A 35 -2.60 -15.77 -1.20
N ILE A 36 -3.88 -15.45 -1.40
CA ILE A 36 -4.45 -14.16 -0.98
C ILE A 36 -4.83 -14.24 0.49
N LEU A 37 -4.24 -13.37 1.31
CA LEU A 37 -4.48 -13.33 2.75
C LEU A 37 -5.84 -12.71 3.07
N MET A 38 -6.51 -13.26 4.10
CA MET A 38 -7.80 -12.77 4.58
C MET A 38 -7.66 -12.16 5.98
N HIS A 39 -7.67 -13.01 7.01
CA HIS A 39 -7.55 -12.60 8.41
C HIS A 39 -6.34 -13.30 9.04
N SER A 40 -5.60 -12.58 9.87
CA SER A 40 -4.51 -13.12 10.68
C SER A 40 -5.06 -13.95 11.85
N SER A 41 -4.21 -14.83 12.40
CA SER A 41 -4.47 -15.44 13.70
C SER A 41 -4.33 -14.39 14.82
N GLU A 42 -4.94 -14.66 15.98
CA GLU A 42 -4.87 -13.75 17.14
C GLU A 42 -3.42 -13.44 17.54
N GLU A 43 -2.54 -14.45 17.51
CA GLU A 43 -1.13 -14.30 17.85
C GLU A 43 -0.35 -13.43 16.84
N TYR A 44 -0.71 -13.49 15.56
CA TYR A 44 -0.04 -12.72 14.50
C TYR A 44 -0.71 -11.36 14.23
N ALA A 45 -1.90 -11.12 14.81
CA ALA A 45 -2.69 -9.91 14.57
C ALA A 45 -1.91 -8.60 14.83
N PRO A 46 -1.10 -8.45 15.89
CA PRO A 46 -0.35 -7.22 16.11
C PRO A 46 0.68 -6.94 15.00
N ILE A 47 1.34 -7.99 14.50
CA ILE A 47 2.34 -7.87 13.42
C ILE A 47 1.64 -7.54 12.10
N PHE A 48 0.53 -8.23 11.82
CA PHE A 48 -0.26 -8.00 10.62
C PHE A 48 -0.85 -6.58 10.58
N ALA A 49 -1.27 -6.03 11.73
CA ALA A 49 -1.82 -4.68 11.82
C ALA A 49 -0.80 -3.59 11.43
N LEU A 50 0.46 -3.72 11.86
CA LEU A 50 1.53 -2.79 11.47
C LEU A 50 1.79 -2.80 9.96
N MET A 51 1.67 -3.98 9.34
CA MET A 51 1.82 -4.11 7.90
C MET A 51 0.62 -3.51 7.16
N GLN A 52 -0.60 -3.75 7.66
CA GLN A 52 -1.84 -3.21 7.09
C GLN A 52 -1.86 -1.67 7.06
N GLU A 53 -1.30 -1.00 8.06
CA GLU A 53 -1.18 0.47 8.08
C GLU A 53 -0.39 0.99 6.86
N LYS A 54 0.80 0.43 6.62
CA LYS A 54 1.67 0.81 5.50
C LYS A 54 1.02 0.50 4.14
N ILE A 55 0.39 -0.67 4.06
CA ILE A 55 -0.28 -1.14 2.84
C ILE A 55 -1.44 -0.21 2.49
N TYR A 56 -2.29 0.13 3.47
CA TYR A 56 -3.46 0.96 3.22
C TYR A 56 -3.08 2.38 2.84
N MET A 57 -2.02 2.91 3.46
CA MET A 57 -1.43 4.18 3.04
C MET A 57 -0.97 4.17 1.58
N SER A 58 -0.25 3.11 1.18
CA SER A 58 0.19 2.95 -0.21
C SER A 58 -0.99 2.85 -1.18
N LYS A 59 -2.07 2.15 -0.79
CA LYS A 59 -3.31 2.06 -1.57
C LYS A 59 -3.95 3.43 -1.80
N ILE A 60 -4.08 4.26 -0.75
CA ILE A 60 -4.64 5.61 -0.89
C ILE A 60 -3.82 6.42 -1.89
N VAL A 61 -2.49 6.38 -1.78
CA VAL A 61 -1.58 7.14 -2.64
C VAL A 61 -1.71 6.70 -4.09
N VAL A 62 -1.58 5.40 -4.36
CA VAL A 62 -1.68 4.83 -5.72
C VAL A 62 -3.05 5.15 -6.34
N GLU A 63 -4.15 4.83 -5.66
CA GLU A 63 -5.50 5.06 -6.21
C GLU A 63 -5.83 6.53 -6.41
N TYR A 64 -5.32 7.40 -5.54
CA TYR A 64 -5.55 8.82 -5.65
C TYR A 64 -4.81 9.42 -6.84
N LEU A 65 -3.53 9.09 -7.00
CA LEU A 65 -2.71 9.62 -8.08
C LEU A 65 -3.05 9.01 -9.44
N GLN A 66 -3.49 7.76 -9.48
CA GLN A 66 -4.03 7.15 -10.70
C GLN A 66 -5.23 7.96 -11.25
N LYS A 67 -6.07 8.50 -10.35
CA LYS A 67 -7.24 9.31 -10.73
C LYS A 67 -6.94 10.80 -10.89
N ASN A 68 -5.85 11.28 -10.28
CA ASN A 68 -5.49 12.69 -10.20
C ASN A 68 -3.98 12.86 -10.44
N PRO A 69 -3.49 12.67 -11.68
CA PRO A 69 -2.06 12.71 -11.99
C PRO A 69 -1.41 14.08 -11.76
N ASP A 70 -2.20 15.15 -11.84
CA ASP A 70 -1.76 16.54 -11.63
C ASP A 70 -1.97 17.03 -10.18
N ALA A 71 -2.35 16.14 -9.27
CA ALA A 71 -2.58 16.51 -7.87
C ALA A 71 -1.29 17.04 -7.21
N SER A 72 -1.45 18.00 -6.31
CA SER A 72 -0.36 18.49 -5.47
C SER A 72 -0.16 17.59 -4.24
N TYR A 73 0.99 17.75 -3.59
CA TYR A 73 1.24 17.09 -2.29
C TYR A 73 0.19 17.47 -1.23
N GLU A 74 -0.24 18.73 -1.21
CA GLU A 74 -1.31 19.19 -0.31
C GLU A 74 -2.65 18.50 -0.59
N ASP A 75 -2.98 18.26 -1.85
CA ASP A 75 -4.20 17.54 -2.21
C ASP A 75 -4.16 16.08 -1.76
N LEU A 76 -2.98 15.42 -1.90
CA LEU A 76 -2.76 14.08 -1.36
C LEU A 76 -2.90 14.07 0.16
N LEU A 77 -2.28 15.02 0.88
CA LEU A 77 -2.41 15.12 2.33
C LEU A 77 -3.86 15.29 2.77
N ASN A 78 -4.60 16.20 2.13
CA ASN A 78 -6.02 16.40 2.38
C ASN A 78 -6.81 15.11 2.13
N LYS A 79 -6.51 14.39 1.05
CA LYS A 79 -7.15 13.10 0.76
C LYS A 79 -6.86 12.06 1.84
N THR A 80 -5.60 11.98 2.29
CA THR A 80 -5.17 10.99 3.28
C THR A 80 -5.82 11.25 4.64
N GLN A 81 -5.90 12.52 5.06
CA GLN A 81 -6.53 12.94 6.33
C GLN A 81 -8.06 12.81 6.33
N THR A 82 -8.71 12.95 5.17
CA THR A 82 -10.17 12.79 5.05
C THR A 82 -10.61 11.36 4.78
N THR A 83 -9.67 10.45 4.56
CA THR A 83 -9.97 9.03 4.33
C THR A 83 -10.22 8.32 5.65
N VAL A 84 -11.40 7.70 5.76
CA VAL A 84 -11.75 6.88 6.93
C VAL A 84 -10.99 5.56 6.87
N PRO A 85 -10.25 5.19 7.92
CA PRO A 85 -9.61 3.89 8.03
C PRO A 85 -10.62 2.74 7.96
N PRO A 86 -10.28 1.60 7.33
CA PRO A 86 -11.11 0.41 7.34
C PRO A 86 -11.41 -0.06 8.77
N ALA A 87 -12.63 -0.54 8.98
CA ALA A 87 -13.03 -1.10 10.26
C ALA A 87 -12.09 -2.26 10.67
N GLY A 88 -11.57 -2.19 11.90
CA GLY A 88 -10.66 -3.20 12.45
C GLY A 88 -9.17 -2.82 12.41
N LEU A 89 -8.83 -1.65 11.87
CA LEU A 89 -7.50 -1.07 11.99
C LEU A 89 -7.47 -0.03 13.12
N ASN A 90 -6.50 -0.14 14.03
CA ASN A 90 -6.42 0.67 15.25
C ASN A 90 -5.74 2.03 15.04
N PHE A 91 -5.86 2.63 13.85
CA PHE A 91 -5.38 3.99 13.60
C PHE A 91 -6.57 4.91 13.32
N ASN A 92 -6.62 6.05 14.01
CA ASN A 92 -7.78 6.94 13.99
C ASN A 92 -7.78 7.90 12.79
N CYS A 93 -6.60 8.24 12.25
CA CYS A 93 -6.44 9.12 11.09
C CYS A 93 -5.01 9.02 10.57
N PHE A 94 -4.84 9.06 9.25
CA PHE A 94 -3.52 9.23 8.65
C PHE A 94 -3.10 10.70 8.71
N THR A 95 -1.90 10.96 9.20
CA THR A 95 -1.32 12.30 9.24
C THR A 95 -0.15 12.40 8.27
N GLU A 96 0.28 13.63 8.00
CA GLU A 96 1.51 13.88 7.25
C GLU A 96 2.72 13.17 7.89
N ASP A 97 2.84 13.20 9.21
CA ASP A 97 3.91 12.50 9.94
C ASP A 97 3.90 10.99 9.68
N THR A 98 2.73 10.35 9.65
CA THR A 98 2.65 8.92 9.30
C THR A 98 3.04 8.67 7.85
N LEU A 99 2.65 9.57 6.92
CA LEU A 99 3.03 9.47 5.50
C LEU A 99 4.54 9.58 5.32
N LEU A 100 5.17 10.59 5.92
CA LEU A 100 6.62 10.79 5.83
C LEU A 100 7.40 9.65 6.50
N ARG A 101 6.91 9.13 7.64
CA ARG A 101 7.52 7.97 8.31
C ARG A 101 7.52 6.71 7.45
N HIS A 102 6.54 6.57 6.55
CA HIS A 102 6.39 5.40 5.68
C HIS A 102 6.69 5.70 4.21
N ALA A 103 7.22 6.88 3.90
CA ALA A 103 7.43 7.34 2.53
C ALA A 103 8.29 6.38 1.70
N GLN A 104 9.38 5.84 2.28
CA GLN A 104 10.21 4.83 1.60
C GLN A 104 9.37 3.65 1.09
N PHE A 105 8.54 3.09 1.98
CA PHE A 105 7.69 1.96 1.64
C PHE A 105 6.64 2.34 0.58
N VAL A 106 6.01 3.51 0.75
CA VAL A 106 4.99 4.01 -0.20
C VAL A 106 5.59 4.21 -1.59
N VAL A 107 6.78 4.81 -1.68
CA VAL A 107 7.50 5.02 -2.94
C VAL A 107 7.82 3.68 -3.60
N GLU A 108 8.38 2.72 -2.86
CA GLU A 108 8.66 1.37 -3.38
C GLU A 108 7.38 0.66 -3.89
N GLN A 109 6.24 0.86 -3.22
CA GLN A 109 4.96 0.30 -3.70
C GLN A 109 4.44 1.00 -4.96
N VAL A 110 4.66 2.31 -5.10
CA VAL A 110 4.30 3.05 -6.33
C VAL A 110 5.19 2.61 -7.49
N GLU A 111 6.49 2.44 -7.27
CA GLU A 111 7.41 1.92 -8.29
C GLU A 111 7.03 0.50 -8.70
N SER A 112 6.79 -0.40 -7.74
CA SER A 112 6.35 -1.76 -8.02
C SER A 112 5.00 -1.81 -8.76
N TYR A 113 4.12 -0.84 -8.50
CA TYR A 113 2.87 -0.70 -9.22
C TYR A 113 3.10 -0.28 -10.68
N ASP A 114 3.93 0.75 -10.91
CA ASP A 114 4.29 1.22 -12.25
C ASP A 114 5.03 0.14 -13.06
N GLU A 115 5.89 -0.67 -12.42
CA GLU A 115 6.58 -1.80 -13.07
C GLU A 115 5.63 -2.94 -13.48
N ALA A 116 4.52 -3.11 -12.74
CA ALA A 116 3.51 -4.11 -13.02
C ALA A 116 2.43 -3.61 -14.01
N GLY A 117 2.37 -2.31 -14.28
CA GLY A 117 1.45 -1.67 -15.21
C GLY A 117 1.81 -1.94 -16.68
N ASP A 118 0.84 -1.69 -17.57
CA ASP A 118 1.05 -1.83 -19.01
C ASP A 118 1.88 -0.65 -19.56
N SER A 119 2.61 -0.87 -20.66
CA SER A 119 3.55 0.12 -21.22
C SER A 119 2.92 1.42 -21.74
N ASP A 120 1.60 1.45 -21.91
CA ASP A 120 0.81 2.60 -22.33
C ASP A 120 0.20 3.38 -21.15
N GLU A 121 0.31 2.88 -19.92
CA GLU A 121 -0.08 3.60 -18.72
C GLU A 121 0.98 4.63 -18.32
N GLN A 122 0.53 5.81 -17.87
CA GLN A 122 1.43 6.85 -17.41
C GLN A 122 1.92 6.51 -16.00
N PRO A 123 3.25 6.44 -15.75
CA PRO A 123 3.78 6.12 -14.43
C PRO A 123 3.35 7.13 -13.37
N ILE A 124 2.91 6.65 -12.22
CA ILE A 124 2.52 7.47 -11.07
C ILE A 124 3.75 8.09 -10.40
N ILE A 125 4.90 7.42 -10.43
CA ILE A 125 6.13 7.88 -9.79
C ILE A 125 6.62 9.23 -10.34
N VAL A 126 6.26 9.56 -11.60
CA VAL A 126 6.68 10.83 -12.23
C VAL A 126 5.76 12.00 -11.92
N THR A 127 4.66 11.80 -11.19
CA THR A 127 3.71 12.85 -10.82
C THR A 127 4.35 13.92 -9.93
N PRO A 128 3.87 15.19 -9.97
CA PRO A 128 4.42 16.26 -9.14
C PRO A 128 4.38 15.93 -7.64
N CYS A 129 3.26 15.36 -7.19
CA CYS A 129 3.06 14.94 -5.81
C CYS A 129 4.12 13.92 -5.35
N MET A 130 4.43 12.90 -6.16
CA MET A 130 5.44 11.90 -5.80
C MET A 130 6.85 12.50 -5.74
N ARG A 131 7.18 13.41 -6.65
CA ARG A 131 8.48 14.11 -6.60
C ARG A 131 8.65 14.93 -5.33
N ASP A 132 7.58 15.61 -4.90
CA ASP A 132 7.59 16.38 -3.66
C ASP A 132 7.70 15.44 -2.45
N LEU A 133 6.96 14.33 -2.41
CA LEU A 133 7.06 13.32 -1.36
C LEU A 133 8.48 12.74 -1.25
N ILE A 134 9.08 12.32 -2.37
CA ILE A 134 10.46 11.78 -2.41
C ILE A 134 11.45 12.81 -1.86
N LYS A 135 11.32 14.07 -2.29
CA LYS A 135 12.20 15.16 -1.85
C LYS A 135 12.04 15.50 -0.37
N LEU A 136 10.81 15.53 0.14
CA LEU A 136 10.51 15.85 1.54
C LEU A 136 10.95 14.73 2.50
N ALA A 137 10.76 13.47 2.10
CA ALA A 137 11.12 12.32 2.91
C ALA A 137 12.60 11.91 2.79
N GLY A 138 13.34 12.44 1.81
CA GLY A 138 14.74 12.07 1.57
C GLY A 138 14.90 10.63 1.09
N VAL A 139 13.91 10.13 0.34
CA VAL A 139 13.91 8.77 -0.23
C VAL A 139 14.90 8.74 -1.41
N THR A 140 15.69 7.66 -1.49
CA THR A 140 16.78 7.46 -2.48
C THR A 140 16.49 6.34 -3.44
#